data_AF-A0A8T4CE78-F1
#
_entry.id   AF-A0A8T4CE78-F1
#
_cell.length_a   1.000
_cell.length_b   1.000
_cell.length_c   1.000
_cell.angle_alpha   90.00
_cell.angle_beta   90.00
_cell.angle_gamma   90.00
#
_symmetry.space_group_name_H-M   'P 1'
#
loop_
_entity.id
_entity.type
_entity.pdbx_description
1 polymer ?
#
loop_
_entity_poly.entity_id
_entity_poly.type
_entity_poly.pdbx_seq_one_letter_code
_entity_poly.pdbx_strand_id
1 'polypeptide(L)'
;MVLVAISPAVPAATDSARAPGQNLTVDQPYTVSGTETWENVFVKTDGTLSVPSGTTLNVKSVFLQGGSLLVRGGTISVSQTILGLDAVVSGDCKQFNVSANGMITVSAPAGGTSIDLSRGGEAIVSVNASESVVVTGNGKIVCTGGNGYGRTTAWTTTALGGHVSAGGQGLISLGGPATPYVEISGGAQLVTTGRNGGRAADGRDGSGADGGVGGGYSNGGMVSEFVGSGGDGRVEVNGLNALVSDAVINCIGGRGGDAGNGGSGSTTGSGSSNYPNMYFCGGGGGGGYGGGNGGSDWQSSGKGGSVSGNVGAGGTASFSL
;
A
#
# COMPACT_ATOMS: atom_id res chain seq x y z
N MET A 1 42.52 32.53 -30.49
CA MET A 1 41.21 32.09 -31.04
C MET A 1 40.84 30.82 -30.29
N VAL A 2 39.95 30.94 -29.30
CA VAL A 2 39.50 29.80 -28.48
C VAL A 2 38.25 29.25 -29.14
N LEU A 3 38.33 28.00 -29.62
CA LEU A 3 37.19 27.29 -30.19
C LEU A 3 36.37 26.72 -29.02
N VAL A 4 35.28 27.40 -28.65
CA VAL A 4 34.30 26.87 -27.71
C VAL A 4 33.39 25.93 -28.51
N ALA A 5 33.57 24.63 -28.34
CA ALA A 5 32.66 23.62 -28.87
C ALA A 5 31.38 23.63 -28.04
N ILE A 6 30.37 24.35 -28.53
CA ILE A 6 29.00 24.25 -28.02
C ILE A 6 28.45 22.95 -28.59
N SER A 7 28.30 21.90 -27.77
CA SER A 7 27.53 20.73 -28.19
C SER A 7 26.12 21.18 -28.55
N PRO A 8 25.61 20.86 -29.76
CA PRO A 8 24.24 21.18 -30.10
C PRO A 8 23.32 20.41 -29.15
N ALA A 9 22.43 21.13 -28.48
CA ALA A 9 21.26 20.53 -27.85
C ALA A 9 20.53 19.75 -28.95
N VAL A 10 20.49 18.42 -28.83
CA VAL A 10 19.67 17.59 -29.70
C VAL A 10 18.23 18.10 -29.52
N PRO A 11 17.54 18.52 -30.59
CA PRO A 11 16.15 18.95 -30.48
C PRO A 11 15.36 17.80 -29.88
N ALA A 12 14.48 18.11 -28.93
CA ALA A 12 13.47 17.16 -28.47
C ALA A 12 12.88 16.49 -29.71
N ALA A 13 12.92 15.15 -29.76
CA ALA A 13 12.26 14.41 -30.82
C ALA A 13 10.82 14.95 -30.89
N THR A 14 10.49 15.61 -31.99
CA THR A 14 9.13 16.03 -32.30
C THR A 14 8.37 14.77 -32.64
N ASP A 15 8.08 13.96 -31.62
CA ASP A 15 7.43 12.68 -31.79
C ASP A 15 5.92 12.91 -31.78
N SER A 16 5.41 12.99 -33.00
CA SER A 16 4.04 12.73 -33.39
C SER A 16 3.29 11.85 -32.38
N ALA A 17 2.28 12.43 -31.70
CA ALA A 17 1.15 11.73 -31.10
C ALA A 17 1.44 10.35 -30.45
N ARG A 18 2.22 10.35 -29.35
CA ARG A 18 2.42 9.16 -28.52
C ARG A 18 1.11 8.75 -27.82
N ALA A 19 0.65 7.53 -28.08
CA ALA A 19 -0.63 7.04 -27.57
C ALA A 19 -0.54 6.70 -26.06
N PRO A 20 -1.55 7.09 -25.25
CA PRO A 20 -1.65 6.67 -23.86
C PRO A 20 -1.58 5.14 -23.71
N GLY A 21 -0.83 4.65 -22.73
CA GLY A 21 -0.80 3.23 -22.38
C GLY A 21 0.31 2.39 -23.03
N GLN A 22 1.32 3.02 -23.65
CA GLN A 22 2.54 2.30 -24.06
C GLN A 22 3.62 2.36 -22.97
N ASN A 23 4.57 1.43 -23.01
CA ASN A 23 5.77 1.50 -22.17
C ASN A 23 6.81 2.46 -22.78
N LEU A 24 7.44 3.28 -21.95
CA LEU A 24 8.59 4.09 -22.32
C LEU A 24 9.89 3.34 -21.99
N THR A 25 10.76 3.14 -22.97
CA THR A 25 12.14 2.69 -22.73
C THR A 25 13.08 3.88 -22.92
N VAL A 26 13.91 4.13 -21.91
CA VAL A 26 14.90 5.21 -21.89
C VAL A 26 16.29 4.56 -21.93
N ASP A 27 16.89 4.51 -23.12
CA ASP A 27 18.25 4.00 -23.38
C ASP A 27 19.25 5.11 -23.77
N GLN A 28 18.74 6.32 -23.95
CA GLN A 28 19.47 7.58 -24.15
C GLN A 28 18.87 8.67 -23.26
N PRO A 29 19.46 9.87 -23.17
CA PRO A 29 18.84 10.98 -22.45
C PRO A 29 17.43 11.29 -22.97
N TYR A 30 16.43 11.22 -22.08
CA TYR A 30 15.04 11.55 -22.32
C TYR A 30 14.60 12.63 -21.34
N THR A 31 13.99 13.70 -21.85
CA THR A 31 13.45 14.79 -21.03
C THR A 31 11.94 14.83 -21.21
N VAL A 32 11.21 14.71 -20.10
CA VAL A 32 9.74 14.84 -20.09
C VAL A 32 9.36 16.25 -20.51
N SER A 33 8.40 16.36 -21.43
CA SER A 33 7.88 17.62 -21.96
C SER A 33 6.42 17.80 -21.60
N GLY A 34 6.09 18.85 -20.85
CA GLY A 34 4.72 19.09 -20.39
C GLY A 34 4.18 17.95 -19.51
N THR A 35 2.99 17.45 -19.79
CA THR A 35 2.41 16.29 -19.09
C THR A 35 2.40 15.07 -20.01
N GLU A 36 3.06 14.00 -19.58
CA GLU A 36 3.13 12.74 -20.31
C GLU A 36 2.50 11.60 -19.50
N THR A 37 1.89 10.64 -20.20
CA THR A 37 1.32 9.44 -19.57
C THR A 37 1.82 8.20 -20.28
N TRP A 38 2.47 7.32 -19.53
CA TRP A 38 2.97 6.04 -20.01
C TRP A 38 2.42 4.92 -19.13
N GLU A 39 2.44 3.69 -19.64
CA GLU A 39 2.08 2.55 -18.82
C GLU A 39 3.19 2.27 -17.81
N ASN A 40 4.38 1.89 -18.27
CA ASN A 40 5.56 1.75 -17.43
C ASN A 40 6.76 2.46 -18.06
N VAL A 41 7.75 2.78 -17.24
CA VAL A 41 9.03 3.35 -17.68
C VAL A 41 10.16 2.39 -17.33
N PHE A 42 11.05 2.15 -18.29
CA PHE A 42 12.26 1.36 -18.10
C PHE A 42 13.48 2.24 -18.40
N VAL A 43 14.28 2.56 -17.39
CA VAL A 43 15.52 3.35 -17.56
C VAL A 43 16.72 2.41 -17.62
N LYS A 44 17.25 2.19 -18.83
CA LYS A 44 18.37 1.28 -19.10
C LYS A 44 19.71 1.89 -18.70
N THR A 45 20.78 1.09 -18.68
CA THR A 45 22.13 1.43 -18.21
C THR A 45 22.68 2.79 -18.68
N ASP A 46 22.41 3.17 -19.92
CA ASP A 46 22.90 4.42 -20.52
C ASP A 46 21.83 5.50 -20.64
N GLY A 47 20.59 5.16 -20.28
CA GLY A 47 19.47 6.08 -20.24
C GLY A 47 19.57 7.08 -19.10
N THR A 48 19.10 8.30 -19.36
CA THR A 48 18.87 9.30 -18.33
C THR A 48 17.47 9.85 -18.49
N LEU A 49 16.60 9.62 -17.51
CA LEU A 49 15.28 10.22 -17.47
C LEU A 49 15.33 11.52 -16.66
N SER A 50 15.04 12.64 -17.31
CA SER A 50 14.96 13.97 -16.71
C SER A 50 13.52 14.47 -16.67
N VAL A 51 13.06 14.88 -15.49
CA VAL A 51 11.73 15.47 -15.26
C VAL A 51 11.92 16.89 -14.72
N PRO A 52 12.00 17.89 -15.61
CA PRO A 52 12.31 19.28 -15.25
C PRO A 52 11.10 20.03 -14.65
N SER A 53 11.34 21.25 -14.19
CA SER A 53 10.29 22.10 -13.61
C SER A 53 9.12 22.34 -14.56
N GLY A 54 7.91 22.25 -14.02
CA GLY A 54 6.67 22.45 -14.77
C GLY A 54 6.21 21.25 -15.60
N THR A 55 6.89 20.10 -15.50
CA THR A 55 6.51 18.87 -16.22
C THR A 55 6.04 17.76 -15.28
N THR A 56 5.21 16.87 -15.81
CA THR A 56 4.58 15.77 -15.07
C THR A 56 4.68 14.49 -15.88
N LEU A 57 5.09 13.41 -15.22
CA LEU A 57 5.13 12.07 -15.78
C LEU A 57 4.18 11.15 -14.99
N ASN A 58 3.10 10.71 -15.63
CA ASN A 58 2.14 9.78 -15.04
C ASN A 58 2.41 8.36 -15.52
N VAL A 59 2.61 7.43 -14.60
CA VAL A 59 2.98 6.04 -14.90
C VAL A 59 2.37 5.06 -13.90
N LYS A 60 2.36 3.77 -14.23
CA LYS A 60 2.02 2.70 -13.29
C LYS A 60 3.23 2.23 -12.48
N SER A 61 4.39 2.14 -13.15
CA SER A 61 5.65 1.74 -12.54
C SER A 61 6.86 2.37 -13.25
N VAL A 62 7.95 2.55 -12.50
CA VAL A 62 9.29 2.93 -13.01
C VAL A 62 10.29 1.85 -12.60
N PHE A 63 10.99 1.30 -13.58
CA PHE A 63 12.03 0.30 -13.38
C PHE A 63 13.39 0.88 -13.76
N LEU A 64 14.31 0.93 -12.79
CA LEU A 64 15.68 1.38 -12.99
C LEU A 64 16.58 0.16 -13.26
N GLN A 65 17.30 0.21 -14.38
CA GLN A 65 18.12 -0.89 -14.88
C GLN A 65 19.53 -0.39 -15.23
N GLY A 66 20.09 0.43 -14.34
CA GLY A 66 21.46 0.95 -14.40
C GLY A 66 21.59 2.41 -14.85
N GLY A 67 20.53 3.02 -15.39
CA GLY A 67 20.56 4.42 -15.84
C GLY A 67 20.38 5.43 -14.71
N SER A 68 20.07 6.68 -15.06
CA SER A 68 19.87 7.77 -14.09
C SER A 68 18.45 8.31 -14.11
N LEU A 69 17.91 8.62 -12.93
CA LEU A 69 16.62 9.28 -12.75
C LEU A 69 16.81 10.64 -12.06
N LEU A 70 16.42 11.71 -12.75
CA LEU A 70 16.61 13.09 -12.31
C LEU A 70 15.29 13.85 -12.31
N VAL A 71 14.73 14.14 -11.13
CA VAL A 71 13.49 14.91 -10.94
C VAL A 71 13.85 16.29 -10.40
N ARG A 72 13.91 17.29 -11.27
CA ARG A 72 14.41 18.64 -10.97
C ARG A 72 13.28 19.66 -11.08
N GLY A 73 12.48 19.77 -10.02
CA GLY A 73 11.30 20.64 -9.95
C GLY A 73 10.06 20.13 -10.69
N GLY A 74 10.16 19.00 -11.39
CA GLY A 74 9.02 18.31 -12.00
C GLY A 74 8.36 17.28 -11.09
N THR A 75 7.34 16.58 -11.59
CA THR A 75 6.60 15.56 -10.83
C THR A 75 6.58 14.22 -11.55
N ILE A 76 6.87 13.14 -10.84
CA ILE A 76 6.53 11.77 -11.25
C ILE A 76 5.38 11.28 -10.38
N SER A 77 4.26 10.93 -11.00
CA SER A 77 3.10 10.32 -10.35
C SER A 77 3.01 8.85 -10.76
N VAL A 78 3.24 7.96 -9.81
CA VAL A 78 3.20 6.51 -9.99
C VAL A 78 1.95 5.96 -9.32
N SER A 79 1.02 5.42 -10.08
CA SER A 79 -0.25 4.92 -9.56
C SER A 79 -0.79 3.74 -10.35
N GLN A 80 -1.29 2.72 -9.65
CA GLN A 80 -2.05 1.62 -10.26
C GLN A 80 -3.56 1.88 -10.15
N THR A 81 -4.30 1.46 -11.18
CA THR A 81 -5.77 1.47 -11.18
C THR A 81 -6.37 0.10 -10.87
N ILE A 82 -5.58 -0.96 -10.97
CA ILE A 82 -6.02 -2.33 -10.71
C ILE A 82 -5.90 -2.60 -9.22
N LEU A 83 -7.01 -2.98 -8.58
CA LEU A 83 -7.10 -3.21 -7.14
C LEU A 83 -6.06 -4.22 -6.64
N GLY A 84 -5.48 -3.92 -5.49
CA GLY A 84 -4.47 -4.76 -4.84
C GLY A 84 -3.11 -4.85 -5.54
N LEU A 85 -2.91 -4.19 -6.68
CA LEU A 85 -1.60 -4.16 -7.36
C LEU A 85 -0.68 -3.06 -6.82
N ASP A 86 0.61 -3.33 -6.89
CA ASP A 86 1.63 -2.45 -6.34
C ASP A 86 2.03 -1.34 -7.32
N ALA A 87 2.26 -0.15 -6.79
CA ALA A 87 2.84 0.98 -7.51
C ALA A 87 4.30 1.11 -7.09
N VAL A 88 5.23 1.06 -8.07
CA VAL A 88 6.65 0.91 -7.76
C VAL A 88 7.56 1.84 -8.56
N VAL A 89 8.57 2.40 -7.88
CA VAL A 89 9.78 2.96 -8.46
C VAL A 89 10.94 2.14 -7.91
N SER A 90 11.52 1.26 -8.70
CA SER A 90 12.49 0.31 -8.16
C SER A 90 13.60 -0.10 -9.12
N GLY A 91 14.74 -0.45 -8.55
CA GLY A 91 15.84 -1.12 -9.25
C GLY A 91 17.19 -0.46 -9.02
N ASP A 92 18.16 -0.88 -9.81
CA ASP A 92 19.52 -0.36 -9.76
C ASP A 92 19.66 0.85 -10.69
N CYS A 93 20.42 1.86 -10.27
CA CYS A 93 20.67 3.07 -11.05
C CYS A 93 22.09 3.60 -10.82
N LYS A 94 22.56 4.48 -11.70
CA LYS A 94 23.76 5.29 -11.43
C LYS A 94 23.43 6.38 -10.43
N GLN A 95 22.42 7.19 -10.76
CA GLN A 95 22.01 8.34 -9.97
C GLN A 95 20.50 8.36 -9.78
N PHE A 96 20.08 8.67 -8.56
CA PHE A 96 18.69 8.98 -8.22
C PHE A 96 18.64 10.35 -7.55
N ASN A 97 18.08 11.35 -8.23
CA ASN A 97 18.06 12.72 -7.75
C ASN A 97 16.65 13.30 -7.75
N VAL A 98 16.21 13.83 -6.61
CA VAL A 98 14.97 14.60 -6.46
C VAL A 98 15.33 15.95 -5.85
N SER A 99 15.27 17.01 -6.66
CA SER A 99 15.74 18.33 -6.24
C SER A 99 14.90 19.48 -6.76
N ALA A 100 15.14 20.69 -6.23
CA ALA A 100 14.52 21.94 -6.66
C ALA A 100 12.97 21.89 -6.64
N ASN A 101 12.40 21.39 -5.54
CA ASN A 101 10.97 21.08 -5.36
C ASN A 101 10.45 19.94 -6.24
N GLY A 102 11.35 19.10 -6.79
CA GLY A 102 10.97 17.89 -7.52
C GLY A 102 10.19 16.93 -6.64
N MET A 103 9.24 16.21 -7.23
CA MET A 103 8.35 15.32 -6.49
C MET A 103 8.22 13.95 -7.13
N ILE A 104 8.30 12.90 -6.32
CA ILE A 104 7.90 11.54 -6.68
C ILE A 104 6.76 11.15 -5.74
N THR A 105 5.58 10.87 -6.30
CA THR A 105 4.43 10.36 -5.55
C THR A 105 4.12 8.96 -6.04
N VAL A 106 4.08 7.99 -5.13
CA VAL A 106 3.74 6.60 -5.38
C VAL A 106 2.50 6.27 -4.56
N SER A 107 1.41 5.92 -5.22
CA SER A 107 0.14 5.60 -4.58
C SER A 107 -0.41 4.28 -5.08
N ALA A 108 -0.66 3.37 -4.16
CA ALA A 108 -1.25 2.09 -4.47
C ALA A 108 -2.77 2.07 -4.22
N PRO A 109 -3.54 1.32 -5.02
CA PRO A 109 -4.99 1.20 -4.91
C PRO A 109 -5.38 0.31 -3.73
N ALA A 110 -6.61 0.50 -3.26
CA ALA A 110 -7.20 -0.37 -2.25
C ALA A 110 -7.36 -1.82 -2.75
N GLY A 111 -7.59 -2.73 -1.81
CA GLY A 111 -7.92 -4.12 -2.11
C GLY A 111 -9.31 -4.27 -2.75
N GLY A 112 -9.50 -5.41 -3.40
CA GLY A 112 -10.73 -5.81 -4.09
C GLY A 112 -11.61 -6.79 -3.31
N THR A 113 -12.70 -7.19 -3.96
CA THR A 113 -13.77 -7.99 -3.34
C THR A 113 -13.50 -9.50 -3.29
N SER A 114 -12.38 -9.97 -3.83
CA SER A 114 -11.93 -11.36 -3.74
C SER A 114 -10.83 -11.48 -2.68
N ILE A 115 -10.70 -12.66 -2.07
CA ILE A 115 -9.71 -12.91 -1.01
C ILE A 115 -8.29 -12.57 -1.53
N ASP A 116 -7.94 -13.05 -2.73
CA ASP A 116 -6.62 -12.87 -3.33
C ASP A 116 -6.25 -11.41 -3.62
N LEU A 117 -7.25 -10.55 -3.83
CA LEU A 117 -7.05 -9.12 -4.10
C LEU A 117 -7.39 -8.25 -2.90
N SER A 118 -7.80 -8.82 -1.77
CA SER A 118 -8.38 -8.07 -0.65
C SER A 118 -7.39 -7.19 0.08
N ARG A 119 -6.08 -7.44 -0.06
CA ARG A 119 -5.04 -6.54 0.46
C ARG A 119 -4.96 -5.26 -0.36
N GLY A 120 -4.67 -4.15 0.30
CA GLY A 120 -4.24 -2.95 -0.40
C GLY A 120 -2.90 -3.18 -1.10
N GLY A 121 -2.71 -2.57 -2.27
CA GLY A 121 -1.43 -2.62 -2.97
C GLY A 121 -0.34 -1.88 -2.20
N GLU A 122 0.91 -2.19 -2.50
CA GLU A 122 2.09 -1.56 -1.90
C GLU A 122 2.57 -0.38 -2.74
N ALA A 123 2.99 0.69 -2.07
CA ALA A 123 3.62 1.85 -2.69
C ALA A 123 5.11 1.88 -2.31
N ILE A 124 5.97 1.65 -3.30
CA ILE A 124 7.39 1.39 -3.06
C ILE A 124 8.25 2.33 -3.89
N VAL A 125 9.20 2.97 -3.22
CA VAL A 125 10.41 3.53 -3.83
C VAL A 125 11.57 2.74 -3.25
N SER A 126 12.24 1.91 -4.06
CA SER A 126 13.35 1.06 -3.61
C SER A 126 14.49 1.12 -4.61
N VAL A 127 15.48 1.96 -4.35
CA VAL A 127 16.50 2.32 -5.33
C VAL A 127 17.90 2.11 -4.79
N ASN A 128 18.67 1.30 -5.52
CA ASN A 128 20.08 1.06 -5.26
C ASN A 128 20.92 1.85 -6.27
N ALA A 129 21.55 2.92 -5.82
CA ALA A 129 22.41 3.74 -6.68
C ALA A 129 23.87 3.30 -6.57
N SER A 130 24.58 3.26 -7.70
CA SER A 130 26.02 3.01 -7.72
C SER A 130 26.86 4.27 -7.51
N GLU A 131 26.31 5.46 -7.78
CA GLU A 131 27.03 6.73 -7.61
C GLU A 131 26.42 7.58 -6.48
N SER A 132 25.14 7.95 -6.61
CA SER A 132 24.50 8.83 -5.63
C SER A 132 22.99 8.71 -5.54
N VAL A 133 22.49 8.91 -4.33
CA VAL A 133 21.09 9.22 -4.06
C VAL A 133 21.02 10.60 -3.41
N VAL A 134 20.33 11.53 -4.05
CA VAL A 134 20.27 12.93 -3.59
C VAL A 134 18.82 13.39 -3.54
N VAL A 135 18.33 13.74 -2.36
CA VAL A 135 17.02 14.39 -2.16
C VAL A 135 17.29 15.73 -1.50
N THR A 136 17.18 16.82 -2.25
CA THR A 136 17.59 18.15 -1.76
C THR A 136 16.69 19.28 -2.22
N GLY A 137 16.84 20.48 -1.65
CA GLY A 137 16.16 21.69 -2.12
C GLY A 137 14.64 21.53 -2.16
N ASN A 138 14.06 21.11 -1.03
CA ASN A 138 12.65 20.75 -0.87
C ASN A 138 12.17 19.59 -1.76
N GLY A 139 13.09 18.75 -2.26
CA GLY A 139 12.75 17.52 -2.97
C GLY A 139 11.89 16.61 -2.11
N LYS A 140 10.89 15.97 -2.72
CA LYS A 140 9.87 15.21 -1.98
C LYS A 140 9.63 13.83 -2.57
N ILE A 141 9.62 12.81 -1.71
CA ILE A 141 9.21 11.45 -2.05
C ILE A 141 8.07 11.05 -1.12
N VAL A 142 6.96 10.60 -1.71
CA VAL A 142 5.76 10.19 -0.98
C VAL A 142 5.35 8.79 -1.43
N CYS A 143 5.25 7.85 -0.48
CA CYS A 143 4.71 6.52 -0.71
C CYS A 143 3.48 6.29 0.14
N THR A 144 2.35 5.98 -0.49
CA THR A 144 1.08 5.71 0.19
C THR A 144 0.51 4.38 -0.27
N GLY A 145 0.48 3.39 0.61
CA GLY A 145 -0.12 2.08 0.32
C GLY A 145 -1.63 2.17 0.06
N GLY A 146 -2.26 1.04 -0.24
CA GLY A 146 -3.71 0.91 -0.41
C GLY A 146 -4.42 0.47 0.88
N ASN A 147 -5.70 0.82 1.07
CA ASN A 147 -6.46 0.22 2.18
C ASN A 147 -6.81 -1.24 1.88
N GLY A 148 -6.84 -2.07 2.92
CA GLY A 148 -7.46 -3.39 2.83
C GLY A 148 -8.97 -3.29 2.57
N TYR A 149 -9.54 -4.27 1.88
CA TYR A 149 -10.96 -4.29 1.57
C TYR A 149 -11.80 -4.67 2.80
N GLY A 150 -12.81 -3.87 3.12
CA GLY A 150 -13.79 -4.21 4.16
C GLY A 150 -15.08 -4.74 3.54
N ARG A 151 -15.74 -5.69 4.20
CA ARG A 151 -17.02 -6.26 3.73
C ARG A 151 -18.02 -6.46 4.87
N THR A 152 -19.29 -6.58 4.50
CA THR A 152 -20.43 -6.75 5.43
C THR A 152 -20.80 -8.20 5.69
N THR A 153 -20.11 -9.15 5.07
CA THR A 153 -20.31 -10.61 5.24
C THR A 153 -18.96 -11.28 5.39
N ALA A 154 -18.83 -12.39 6.10
CA ALA A 154 -17.52 -13.05 6.25
C ALA A 154 -16.92 -13.45 4.88
N TRP A 155 -15.59 -13.47 4.77
CA TRP A 155 -14.90 -13.90 3.55
C TRP A 155 -15.14 -15.36 3.21
N THR A 156 -15.22 -16.20 4.23
CA THR A 156 -15.38 -17.66 4.12
C THR A 156 -15.97 -18.22 5.40
N THR A 157 -16.46 -19.46 5.36
CA THR A 157 -16.81 -20.27 6.54
C THR A 157 -15.66 -21.19 6.98
N THR A 158 -14.55 -21.22 6.24
CA THR A 158 -13.36 -22.03 6.55
C THR A 158 -12.29 -21.21 7.26
N ALA A 159 -11.18 -21.85 7.64
CA ALA A 159 -9.99 -21.13 8.10
C ALA A 159 -9.51 -20.12 7.04
N LEU A 160 -9.02 -18.98 7.52
CA LEU A 160 -8.55 -17.85 6.73
C LEU A 160 -7.17 -17.41 7.24
N GLY A 161 -6.19 -17.41 6.36
CA GLY A 161 -4.84 -16.92 6.63
C GLY A 161 -4.34 -16.06 5.48
N GLY A 162 -3.09 -15.63 5.52
CA GLY A 162 -2.48 -14.75 4.52
C GLY A 162 -2.62 -13.27 4.85
N HIS A 163 -2.48 -12.47 3.81
CA HIS A 163 -2.68 -11.02 3.83
C HIS A 163 -4.09 -10.70 3.32
N VAL A 164 -5.11 -11.02 4.12
CA VAL A 164 -6.51 -10.80 3.71
C VAL A 164 -7.02 -9.52 4.32
N SER A 165 -7.56 -8.62 3.50
CA SER A 165 -8.00 -7.29 3.97
C SER A 165 -6.88 -6.52 4.69
N ALA A 166 -5.60 -6.83 4.44
CA ALA A 166 -4.49 -6.09 5.00
C ALA A 166 -4.35 -4.72 4.33
N GLY A 167 -3.91 -3.72 5.07
CA GLY A 167 -3.44 -2.47 4.50
C GLY A 167 -2.12 -2.67 3.76
N GLY A 168 -1.98 -2.00 2.62
CA GLY A 168 -0.76 -1.97 1.85
C GLY A 168 0.31 -1.09 2.48
N GLN A 169 1.56 -1.41 2.20
CA GLN A 169 2.73 -0.74 2.77
C GLN A 169 3.09 0.53 2.00
N GLY A 170 3.68 1.49 2.72
CA GLY A 170 4.43 2.59 2.12
C GLY A 170 5.92 2.42 2.46
N LEU A 171 6.75 2.23 1.44
CA LEU A 171 8.19 2.00 1.61
C LEU A 171 9.01 3.01 0.79
N ILE A 172 10.00 3.62 1.44
CA ILE A 172 11.10 4.33 0.78
C ILE A 172 12.40 3.68 1.26
N SER A 173 13.11 2.98 0.38
CA SER A 173 14.44 2.43 0.63
C SER A 173 15.42 3.07 -0.37
N LEU A 174 16.37 3.83 0.16
CA LEU A 174 17.31 4.64 -0.60
C LEU A 174 18.74 4.17 -0.36
N GLY A 175 19.43 3.79 -1.42
CA GLY A 175 20.82 3.34 -1.41
C GLY A 175 20.95 1.81 -1.53
N GLY A 176 22.15 1.28 -1.30
CA GLY A 176 22.39 -0.15 -1.42
C GLY A 176 23.86 -0.56 -1.33
N PRO A 177 24.18 -1.84 -1.60
CA PRO A 177 25.47 -2.47 -1.26
C PRO A 177 26.68 -1.86 -1.97
N ALA A 178 26.47 -1.08 -3.04
CA ALA A 178 27.52 -0.39 -3.78
C ALA A 178 28.07 0.87 -3.07
N THR A 179 27.65 1.14 -1.83
CA THR A 179 28.15 2.24 -0.99
C THR A 179 27.93 3.66 -1.57
N PRO A 180 26.76 3.99 -2.13
CA PRO A 180 26.54 5.33 -2.68
C PRO A 180 26.64 6.40 -1.59
N TYR A 181 27.02 7.60 -2.02
CA TYR A 181 26.75 8.80 -1.25
C TYR A 181 25.23 9.03 -1.23
N VAL A 182 24.64 9.02 -0.04
CA VAL A 182 23.22 9.33 0.16
C VAL A 182 23.10 10.67 0.87
N GLU A 183 22.49 11.64 0.23
CA GLU A 183 22.21 12.96 0.80
C GLU A 183 20.72 13.23 0.83
N ILE A 184 20.20 13.53 2.01
CA ILE A 184 18.83 13.98 2.23
C ILE A 184 18.94 15.31 2.98
N SER A 185 18.82 16.42 2.25
CA SER A 185 19.09 17.74 2.82
C SER A 185 18.25 18.91 2.31
N GLY A 186 18.41 20.10 2.91
CA GLY A 186 17.87 21.36 2.39
C GLY A 186 16.36 21.37 2.22
N GLY A 187 15.63 21.02 3.28
CA GLY A 187 14.17 20.93 3.32
C GLY A 187 13.58 19.68 2.69
N ALA A 188 14.39 18.66 2.38
CA ALA A 188 13.93 17.40 1.79
C ALA A 188 12.84 16.72 2.62
N GLN A 189 11.90 16.05 1.95
CA GLN A 189 10.77 15.37 2.59
C GLN A 189 10.65 13.91 2.12
N LEU A 190 10.75 12.98 3.06
CA LEU A 190 10.43 11.57 2.84
C LEU A 190 9.19 11.22 3.65
N VAL A 191 8.11 10.84 2.98
CA VAL A 191 6.83 10.54 3.61
C VAL A 191 6.35 9.17 3.21
N THR A 192 6.14 8.29 4.20
CA THR A 192 5.53 6.99 3.98
C THR A 192 4.28 6.82 4.81
N THR A 193 3.27 6.18 4.22
CA THR A 193 2.02 5.88 4.88
C THR A 193 1.58 4.48 4.51
N GLY A 194 1.73 3.57 5.48
CA GLY A 194 0.99 2.32 5.49
C GLY A 194 -0.49 2.60 5.73
N ARG A 195 -1.35 1.89 5.01
CA ARG A 195 -2.81 2.14 5.05
C ARG A 195 -3.54 1.17 5.94
N ASN A 196 -4.82 1.44 6.17
CA ASN A 196 -5.59 0.68 7.15
C ASN A 196 -5.94 -0.71 6.62
N GLY A 197 -6.03 -1.67 7.54
CA GLY A 197 -6.73 -2.92 7.27
C GLY A 197 -8.22 -2.68 6.99
N GLY A 198 -8.82 -3.58 6.21
CA GLY A 198 -10.24 -3.60 5.92
C GLY A 198 -11.03 -4.12 7.11
N ARG A 199 -12.32 -3.77 7.22
CA ARG A 199 -13.19 -4.19 8.34
C ARG A 199 -13.70 -5.61 8.15
N ALA A 200 -13.74 -6.38 9.23
CA ALA A 200 -14.46 -7.65 9.27
C ALA A 200 -15.97 -7.42 9.16
N ALA A 201 -16.70 -8.49 8.87
CA ALA A 201 -18.16 -8.44 8.80
C ALA A 201 -18.78 -8.32 10.19
N ASP A 202 -19.84 -7.53 10.31
CA ASP A 202 -20.71 -7.59 11.48
C ASP A 202 -21.58 -8.85 11.40
N GLY A 203 -21.83 -9.43 12.57
CA GLY A 203 -22.80 -10.50 12.75
C GLY A 203 -24.21 -10.00 12.48
N ARG A 204 -25.06 -10.88 11.95
CA ARG A 204 -26.45 -10.55 11.69
C ARG A 204 -27.29 -10.84 12.93
N ASP A 205 -28.14 -9.89 13.30
CA ASP A 205 -29.17 -10.14 14.32
C ASP A 205 -30.10 -11.28 13.88
N GLY A 206 -30.34 -12.22 14.80
CA GLY A 206 -31.24 -13.34 14.59
C GLY A 206 -32.70 -12.89 14.70
N SER A 207 -33.55 -13.39 13.80
CA SER A 207 -35.00 -13.20 13.86
C SER A 207 -35.68 -14.51 14.26
N GLY A 208 -36.21 -14.61 15.49
CA GLY A 208 -36.95 -15.78 15.95
C GLY A 208 -36.09 -16.79 16.72
N ALA A 209 -36.31 -18.09 16.45
CA ALA A 209 -35.57 -19.18 17.12
C ALA A 209 -34.14 -19.36 16.59
N ASP A 210 -33.85 -18.81 15.41
CA ASP A 210 -32.52 -18.78 14.83
C ASP A 210 -31.73 -17.66 15.53
N GLY A 211 -30.81 -18.03 16.42
CA GLY A 211 -29.95 -17.10 17.17
C GLY A 211 -29.16 -16.14 16.27
N GLY A 212 -28.52 -15.15 16.88
CA GLY A 212 -27.67 -14.21 16.13
C GLY A 212 -26.51 -14.93 15.44
N VAL A 213 -26.15 -14.50 14.22
CA VAL A 213 -24.97 -15.04 13.51
C VAL A 213 -23.72 -14.28 13.97
N GLY A 214 -22.61 -14.99 14.18
CA GLY A 214 -21.33 -14.37 14.49
C GLY A 214 -20.79 -13.54 13.32
N GLY A 215 -20.17 -12.40 13.63
CA GLY A 215 -19.41 -11.61 12.67
C GLY A 215 -18.00 -12.16 12.47
N GLY A 216 -17.18 -11.49 11.66
CA GLY A 216 -15.76 -11.82 11.50
C GLY A 216 -15.27 -11.82 10.07
N TYR A 217 -13.96 -12.03 9.89
CA TYR A 217 -13.38 -12.28 8.58
C TYR A 217 -13.67 -13.69 8.10
N SER A 218 -13.77 -14.66 9.01
CA SER A 218 -14.34 -15.98 8.77
C SER A 218 -15.59 -16.17 9.64
N ASN A 219 -16.56 -16.95 9.16
CA ASN A 219 -17.70 -17.38 9.95
C ASN A 219 -17.41 -18.75 10.58
N GLY A 220 -16.87 -18.75 11.80
CA GLY A 220 -16.52 -19.95 12.58
C GLY A 220 -15.17 -20.59 12.23
N GLY A 221 -14.48 -20.12 11.19
CA GLY A 221 -13.15 -20.60 10.82
C GLY A 221 -12.02 -19.94 11.62
N MET A 222 -10.86 -20.59 11.75
CA MET A 222 -9.67 -19.95 12.33
C MET A 222 -9.22 -18.74 11.50
N VAL A 223 -8.70 -17.70 12.15
CA VAL A 223 -8.11 -16.53 11.46
C VAL A 223 -6.67 -16.34 11.90
N SER A 224 -5.73 -16.33 10.96
CA SER A 224 -4.31 -16.23 11.26
C SER A 224 -3.53 -15.26 10.38
N GLU A 225 -2.29 -14.93 10.74
CA GLU A 225 -1.35 -14.11 9.94
C GLU A 225 -1.71 -12.63 9.89
N PHE A 226 -1.96 -12.03 8.72
CA PHE A 226 -2.10 -10.57 8.53
C PHE A 226 -3.52 -10.19 8.12
N VAL A 227 -4.52 -10.81 8.74
CA VAL A 227 -5.91 -10.55 8.39
C VAL A 227 -6.39 -9.25 9.03
N GLY A 228 -6.80 -8.29 8.20
CA GLY A 228 -7.21 -6.98 8.67
C GLY A 228 -6.08 -6.17 9.29
N SER A 229 -4.81 -6.51 9.11
CA SER A 229 -3.73 -5.72 9.68
C SER A 229 -3.59 -4.37 8.98
N GLY A 230 -3.11 -3.34 9.68
CA GLY A 230 -2.60 -2.13 9.06
C GLY A 230 -1.32 -2.42 8.27
N GLY A 231 -1.07 -1.65 7.21
CA GLY A 231 0.17 -1.67 6.46
C GLY A 231 1.26 -0.85 7.15
N ASP A 232 2.51 -1.17 6.87
CA ASP A 232 3.66 -0.48 7.45
C ASP A 232 4.01 0.81 6.69
N GLY A 233 4.52 1.80 7.43
CA GLY A 233 5.19 2.99 6.87
C GLY A 233 6.67 2.94 7.22
N ARG A 234 7.54 2.78 6.21
CA ARG A 234 8.97 2.56 6.43
C ARG A 234 9.85 3.44 5.56
N VAL A 235 10.86 4.04 6.17
CA VAL A 235 11.96 4.72 5.48
C VAL A 235 13.27 4.03 5.87
N GLU A 236 14.05 3.64 4.87
CA GLU A 236 15.38 3.07 5.02
C GLU A 236 16.37 3.89 4.20
N VAL A 237 17.45 4.30 4.83
CA VAL A 237 18.56 4.99 4.17
C VAL A 237 19.78 4.10 4.34
N ASN A 238 20.21 3.47 3.26
CA ASN A 238 21.27 2.48 3.25
C ASN A 238 22.47 3.01 2.45
N GLY A 239 23.36 3.75 3.10
CA GLY A 239 24.58 4.28 2.48
C GLY A 239 25.79 4.14 3.40
N LEU A 240 26.97 3.92 2.83
CA LEU A 240 28.22 3.94 3.61
C LEU A 240 28.51 5.33 4.17
N ASN A 241 28.14 6.35 3.38
CA ASN A 241 28.18 7.77 3.75
C ASN A 241 26.78 8.34 3.54
N ALA A 242 25.96 8.29 4.59
CA ALA A 242 24.64 8.88 4.60
C ALA A 242 24.66 10.21 5.35
N LEU A 243 24.27 11.29 4.68
CA LEU A 243 24.04 12.60 5.26
C LEU A 243 22.54 12.89 5.28
N VAL A 244 21.99 13.03 6.47
CA VAL A 244 20.62 13.51 6.68
C VAL A 244 20.69 14.78 7.52
N SER A 245 20.33 15.92 6.93
CA SER A 245 20.41 17.23 7.59
C SER A 245 19.33 18.15 7.08
N ASP A 246 18.64 18.90 7.93
CA ASP A 246 17.55 19.80 7.47
C ASP A 246 16.49 19.06 6.61
N ALA A 247 16.05 17.89 7.07
CA ALA A 247 15.09 17.05 6.36
C ALA A 247 13.91 16.66 7.26
N VAL A 248 12.76 16.42 6.64
CA VAL A 248 11.56 15.91 7.31
C VAL A 248 11.31 14.47 6.86
N ILE A 249 11.37 13.55 7.82
CA ILE A 249 11.07 12.13 7.60
C ILE A 249 9.83 11.79 8.41
N ASN A 250 8.77 11.37 7.71
CA ASN A 250 7.49 11.03 8.34
C ASN A 250 7.06 9.62 7.93
N CYS A 251 7.07 8.71 8.90
CA CYS A 251 6.65 7.33 8.73
C CYS A 251 5.33 7.12 9.49
N ILE A 252 4.29 6.70 8.78
CA ILE A 252 2.96 6.50 9.36
C ILE A 252 2.53 5.05 9.13
N GLY A 253 2.32 4.30 10.22
CA GLY A 253 1.72 2.97 10.17
C GLY A 253 0.19 3.05 10.03
N GLY A 254 -0.39 2.07 9.35
CA GLY A 254 -1.82 1.95 9.18
C GLY A 254 -2.54 1.48 10.46
N ARG A 255 -3.84 1.72 10.56
CA ARG A 255 -4.65 1.14 11.63
C ARG A 255 -5.04 -0.30 11.27
N GLY A 256 -5.17 -1.15 12.28
CA GLY A 256 -5.83 -2.44 12.12
C GLY A 256 -7.31 -2.28 11.77
N GLY A 257 -7.87 -3.34 11.19
CA GLY A 257 -9.26 -3.49 10.84
C GLY A 257 -10.10 -3.90 12.06
N ASP A 258 -11.39 -3.54 12.00
CA ASP A 258 -12.35 -3.85 13.06
C ASP A 258 -12.71 -5.33 13.06
N ALA A 259 -12.91 -5.92 14.24
CA ALA A 259 -13.20 -7.34 14.42
C ALA A 259 -14.63 -7.77 14.05
N GLY A 260 -15.50 -6.80 13.77
CA GLY A 260 -16.92 -7.04 13.54
C GLY A 260 -17.68 -7.29 14.85
N ASN A 261 -18.90 -6.77 14.94
CA ASN A 261 -19.77 -6.98 16.10
C ASN A 261 -20.43 -8.37 16.03
N GLY A 262 -20.82 -8.93 17.17
CA GLY A 262 -21.67 -10.14 17.20
C GLY A 262 -23.13 -9.77 16.95
N GLY A 263 -23.88 -10.63 16.26
CA GLY A 263 -25.32 -10.47 16.09
C GLY A 263 -26.08 -10.79 17.39
N SER A 264 -27.06 -9.95 17.73
CA SER A 264 -27.95 -10.18 18.87
C SER A 264 -29.03 -11.20 18.52
N GLY A 265 -29.42 -12.06 19.47
CA GLY A 265 -30.57 -12.94 19.33
C GLY A 265 -31.85 -12.23 19.78
N SER A 266 -32.85 -12.11 18.91
CA SER A 266 -34.17 -11.58 19.29
C SER A 266 -35.00 -12.65 19.99
N THR A 267 -35.22 -12.50 21.29
CA THR A 267 -36.17 -13.34 22.04
C THR A 267 -37.61 -12.88 21.75
N THR A 268 -38.18 -13.27 20.61
CA THR A 268 -39.63 -13.17 20.40
C THR A 268 -40.31 -14.38 21.05
N GLY A 269 -40.47 -14.32 22.37
CA GLY A 269 -41.21 -15.33 23.12
C GLY A 269 -42.70 -15.29 22.76
N SER A 270 -43.14 -16.20 21.88
CA SER A 270 -44.56 -16.57 21.80
C SER A 270 -44.81 -17.60 22.89
N GLY A 271 -45.47 -17.19 23.98
CA GLY A 271 -45.81 -18.07 25.09
C GLY A 271 -46.69 -19.23 24.61
N SER A 272 -46.12 -20.43 24.55
CA SER A 272 -46.90 -21.66 24.39
C SER A 272 -47.75 -21.86 25.65
N SER A 273 -49.08 -21.83 25.49
CA SER A 273 -50.06 -21.98 26.56
C SER A 273 -50.01 -23.33 27.29
N ASN A 274 -49.27 -24.31 26.77
CA ASN A 274 -49.22 -25.67 27.31
C ASN A 274 -47.99 -25.94 28.20
N TYR A 275 -47.01 -25.02 28.27
CA TYR A 275 -45.85 -25.13 29.16
C TYR A 275 -45.45 -23.76 29.71
N PRO A 276 -46.15 -23.22 30.72
CA PRO A 276 -46.00 -21.83 31.18
C PRO A 276 -44.63 -21.47 31.79
N ASN A 277 -43.70 -22.43 31.94
CA ASN A 277 -42.41 -22.23 32.62
C ASN A 277 -41.16 -22.67 31.84
N MET A 278 -41.23 -22.96 30.54
CA MET A 278 -40.02 -23.24 29.75
C MET A 278 -39.81 -22.16 28.69
N TYR A 279 -38.99 -21.16 29.06
CA TYR A 279 -38.45 -20.17 28.14
C TYR A 279 -37.19 -20.73 27.48
N PHE A 280 -37.24 -21.01 26.18
CA PHE A 280 -36.05 -21.33 25.39
C PHE A 280 -35.49 -20.03 24.81
N CYS A 281 -34.36 -19.57 25.36
CA CYS A 281 -33.65 -18.39 24.89
C CYS A 281 -32.62 -18.81 23.83
N GLY A 282 -32.72 -18.28 22.61
CA GLY A 282 -31.66 -18.39 21.60
C GLY A 282 -30.41 -17.60 22.00
N GLY A 283 -29.23 -18.18 21.80
CA GLY A 283 -27.95 -17.53 22.13
C GLY A 283 -27.58 -16.45 21.12
N GLY A 284 -26.94 -15.37 21.58
CA GLY A 284 -26.31 -14.38 20.69
C GLY A 284 -25.12 -14.98 19.94
N GLY A 285 -24.86 -14.50 18.73
CA GLY A 285 -23.67 -14.86 17.96
C GLY A 285 -22.43 -14.18 18.53
N GLY A 286 -21.32 -14.92 18.62
CA GLY A 286 -20.06 -14.34 19.10
C GLY A 286 -19.49 -13.36 18.08
N GLY A 287 -19.23 -12.12 18.50
CA GLY A 287 -18.41 -11.16 17.73
C GLY A 287 -16.92 -11.50 17.81
N GLY A 288 -16.14 -11.04 16.85
CA GLY A 288 -14.69 -11.24 16.79
C GLY A 288 -14.18 -11.71 15.43
N TYR A 289 -12.86 -11.70 15.27
CA TYR A 289 -12.23 -11.91 13.96
C TYR A 289 -12.57 -13.25 13.28
N GLY A 290 -12.84 -14.32 14.04
CA GLY A 290 -13.32 -15.61 13.53
C GLY A 290 -14.66 -16.04 14.13
N GLY A 291 -15.57 -15.08 14.36
CA GLY A 291 -16.75 -15.21 15.21
C GLY A 291 -17.56 -16.49 15.00
N GLY A 292 -18.15 -16.99 16.10
CA GLY A 292 -18.90 -18.23 16.11
C GLY A 292 -20.39 -18.01 15.83
N ASN A 293 -21.02 -18.97 15.15
CA ASN A 293 -22.48 -19.01 15.00
C ASN A 293 -23.14 -19.05 16.39
N GLY A 294 -24.05 -18.12 16.68
CA GLY A 294 -24.93 -18.23 17.85
C GLY A 294 -25.77 -19.49 17.71
N GLY A 295 -25.80 -20.31 18.75
CA GLY A 295 -26.58 -21.55 18.77
C GLY A 295 -28.05 -21.27 19.03
N SER A 296 -28.94 -21.90 18.28
CA SER A 296 -30.38 -21.94 18.54
C SER A 296 -30.76 -22.88 19.69
N ASP A 297 -29.85 -23.78 20.11
CA ASP A 297 -30.02 -24.68 21.25
C ASP A 297 -28.81 -24.64 22.18
N TRP A 298 -29.05 -24.86 23.49
CA TRP A 298 -28.03 -24.93 24.56
C TRP A 298 -26.87 -25.92 24.29
N GLN A 299 -26.97 -26.73 23.23
CA GLN A 299 -26.02 -27.77 22.86
C GLN A 299 -25.28 -27.50 21.53
N SER A 300 -25.62 -26.44 20.77
CA SER A 300 -25.11 -26.22 19.41
C SER A 300 -24.53 -24.82 19.16
N SER A 301 -24.09 -24.09 20.20
CA SER A 301 -23.29 -22.89 19.99
C SER A 301 -22.05 -23.23 19.16
N GLY A 302 -21.95 -22.67 17.96
CA GLY A 302 -20.81 -22.87 17.09
C GLY A 302 -19.57 -22.32 17.78
N LYS A 303 -18.57 -23.18 18.04
CA LYS A 303 -17.28 -22.72 18.56
C LYS A 303 -16.71 -21.72 17.56
N GLY A 304 -16.46 -20.49 18.00
CA GLY A 304 -15.70 -19.53 17.21
C GLY A 304 -14.32 -20.11 16.87
N GLY A 305 -13.78 -19.71 15.71
CA GLY A 305 -12.44 -20.13 15.32
C GLY A 305 -11.37 -19.50 16.21
N SER A 306 -10.23 -20.18 16.36
CA SER A 306 -9.04 -19.61 17.01
C SER A 306 -8.48 -18.43 16.19
N VAL A 307 -7.94 -17.42 16.87
CA VAL A 307 -7.27 -16.26 16.26
C VAL A 307 -5.79 -16.27 16.64
N SER A 308 -4.88 -16.13 15.67
CA SER A 308 -3.42 -16.06 15.93
C SER A 308 -2.70 -15.13 14.95
N GLY A 309 -1.49 -14.65 15.26
CA GLY A 309 -0.75 -13.71 14.40
C GLY A 309 -1.19 -12.24 14.55
N ASN A 310 -0.99 -11.45 13.50
CA ASN A 310 -1.21 -9.99 13.44
C ASN A 310 -2.64 -9.62 13.00
N VAL A 311 -3.65 -10.29 13.55
CA VAL A 311 -5.05 -10.09 13.15
C VAL A 311 -5.59 -8.79 13.74
N GLY A 312 -6.04 -7.87 12.88
CA GLY A 312 -6.50 -6.54 13.28
C GLY A 312 -5.43 -5.67 13.98
N ALA A 313 -4.15 -6.03 13.83
CA ALA A 313 -3.04 -5.27 14.39
C ALA A 313 -2.82 -3.97 13.62
N GLY A 314 -2.33 -2.92 14.29
CA GLY A 314 -1.81 -1.73 13.61
C GLY A 314 -0.53 -2.05 12.81
N GLY A 315 -0.23 -1.22 11.83
CA GLY A 315 1.02 -1.26 11.09
C GLY A 315 2.16 -0.56 11.85
N THR A 316 3.38 -0.91 11.49
CA THR A 316 4.61 -0.38 12.05
C THR A 316 4.99 0.92 11.35
N ALA A 317 5.41 1.92 12.12
CA ALA A 317 6.12 3.09 11.62
C ALA A 317 7.60 2.95 11.96
N SER A 318 8.49 2.99 10.96
CA SER A 318 9.93 2.84 11.21
C SER A 318 10.79 3.70 10.30
N PHE A 319 11.90 4.16 10.86
CA PHE A 319 12.98 4.84 10.15
C PHE A 319 14.31 4.17 10.52
N SER A 320 15.11 3.86 9.52
CA SER A 320 16.47 3.31 9.67
C SER A 320 17.46 4.12 8.84
N LEU A 321 18.63 4.36 9.43
CA LEU A 321 19.79 5.00 8.84
C LEU A 321 21.02 4.10 9.00
#